data_AF-A0A2V9GP76-F1
#
_entry.id   AF-A0A2V9GP76-F1
#
_cell.length_a   1.000
_cell.length_b   1.000
_cell.length_c   1.000
_cell.angle_alpha   90.00
_cell.angle_beta   90.00
_cell.angle_gamma   90.00
#
_symmetry.space_group_name_H-M   'P 1'
#
loop_
_entity.id
_entity.type
_entity.pdbx_description
1 polymer ?
#
loop_
_entity_poly.entity_id
_entity_poly.type
_entity_poly.pdbx_seq_one_letter_code
_entity_poly.pdbx_strand_id
1 'polypeptide(L)'
;MSDVYDVYHDECKEGGYWHGFFFVPRSARQLLLDLLKLARTISGYPHEVHYIKLGSRIKPHYETAIITQAWTSIGVAALQQQKLRRFPPKMFLGRSRRTLCGPTYRVLSELVRCKFVVFRERDNHKKMYSGMTRLQCIETTFRMGLKGGVHLLFDEQSPVIIGDVFIDGDEQYLGEFGRTFDINRTLVKFDREKRPYVSFSKQTRLIPQRSDPARIEAYQSADDSEFLQLCDILIGGVRFHSQNPNRSHIRYSVRLPCRELLSHEQENLARMQQSRFYKGFMLSEAWLDANEWHFARLRSAEDGNMLKPEQSCFSLARSEEPAHF
;
A
#
# COMPACT_ATOMS: atom_id res chain seq x y z
N MET A 1 -2.75 24.93 -3.68
CA MET A 1 -1.34 24.49 -3.75
C MET A 1 -1.35 22.99 -3.94
N SER A 2 -0.55 22.46 -4.86
CA SER A 2 -0.42 21.01 -5.05
C SER A 2 0.40 20.42 -3.90
N ASP A 3 -0.10 19.34 -3.29
CA ASP A 3 0.61 18.63 -2.23
C ASP A 3 1.71 17.74 -2.81
N VAL A 4 2.86 17.71 -2.15
CA VAL A 4 3.98 16.83 -2.50
C VAL A 4 3.87 15.53 -1.69
N TYR A 5 3.86 14.39 -2.39
CA TYR A 5 3.80 13.06 -1.77
C TYR A 5 5.08 12.27 -2.06
N ASP A 6 5.75 11.80 -1.00
CA ASP A 6 6.74 10.74 -1.14
C ASP A 6 6.02 9.39 -1.20
N VAL A 7 6.58 8.42 -1.92
CA VAL A 7 5.96 7.11 -2.18
C VAL A 7 6.83 6.00 -1.61
N TYR A 8 6.24 5.12 -0.82
CA TYR A 8 6.89 3.95 -0.23
C TYR A 8 6.36 2.70 -0.89
N HIS A 9 7.24 1.94 -1.55
CA HIS A 9 6.91 0.74 -2.29
C HIS A 9 7.48 -0.50 -1.63
N ASP A 10 6.62 -1.51 -1.51
CA ASP A 10 6.98 -2.85 -1.07
C ASP A 10 6.23 -3.90 -1.91
N GLU A 11 6.68 -5.15 -1.87
CA GLU A 11 6.16 -6.24 -2.68
C GLU A 11 5.90 -7.55 -1.93
N CYS A 12 4.99 -8.36 -2.48
CA CYS A 12 4.80 -9.72 -2.03
C CYS A 12 4.54 -10.67 -3.19
N LYS A 13 5.08 -11.89 -3.10
CA LYS A 13 5.03 -12.90 -4.17
C LYS A 13 4.03 -14.05 -3.90
N GLU A 14 3.32 -13.99 -2.77
CA GLU A 14 2.40 -15.06 -2.34
C GLU A 14 1.06 -15.00 -3.11
N GLY A 15 0.76 -16.07 -3.85
CA GLY A 15 -0.49 -16.20 -4.61
C GLY A 15 -0.67 -15.16 -5.72
N GLY A 16 0.40 -14.57 -6.25
CA GLY A 16 0.39 -13.48 -7.23
C GLY A 16 1.56 -12.53 -6.98
N TYR A 17 1.76 -11.54 -7.84
CA TYR A 17 2.74 -10.47 -7.61
C TYR A 17 2.05 -9.20 -7.14
N TRP A 18 2.25 -8.85 -5.88
CA TRP A 18 1.61 -7.72 -5.23
C TRP A 18 2.57 -6.55 -5.15
N HIS A 19 2.13 -5.37 -5.57
CA HIS A 19 2.78 -4.10 -5.30
C HIS A 19 1.92 -3.31 -4.31
N GLY A 20 2.54 -2.81 -3.24
CA GLY A 20 1.97 -1.84 -2.32
C GLY A 20 2.64 -0.50 -2.51
N PHE A 21 1.86 0.57 -2.68
CA PHE A 21 2.39 1.94 -2.73
C PHE A 21 1.69 2.78 -1.68
N PHE A 22 2.45 3.25 -0.69
CA PHE A 22 1.97 4.12 0.36
C PHE A 22 2.47 5.55 0.12
N PHE A 23 1.53 6.47 -0.13
CA PHE A 23 1.80 7.86 -0.43
C PHE A 23 1.68 8.67 0.86
N VAL A 24 2.76 9.34 1.25
CA VAL A 24 2.83 10.17 2.45
C VAL A 24 2.98 11.64 2.03
N PRO A 25 2.02 12.52 2.36
CA PRO A 25 2.19 13.94 2.09
C PRO A 25 3.29 14.49 2.99
N ARG A 26 4.24 15.23 2.39
CA ARG A 26 5.39 15.78 3.13
C ARG A 26 4.97 16.67 4.30
N SER A 27 3.84 17.36 4.18
CA SER A 27 3.27 18.21 5.23
C SER A 27 2.80 17.44 6.47
N ALA A 28 2.37 16.18 6.34
CA ALA A 28 1.88 15.35 7.45
C ALA A 28 2.83 14.21 7.82
N ARG A 29 4.01 14.15 7.20
CA ARG A 29 5.03 13.12 7.42
C ARG A 29 5.42 13.00 8.89
N GLN A 30 5.74 14.12 9.54
CA GLN A 30 6.17 14.13 10.94
C GLN A 30 5.08 13.63 11.88
N LEU A 31 3.84 14.08 11.66
CA LEU A 31 2.68 13.63 12.44
C LEU A 31 2.52 12.11 12.39
N LEU A 32 2.59 11.52 11.19
CA LEU A 32 2.45 10.08 11.04
C LEU A 32 3.60 9.33 11.73
N LEU A 33 4.82 9.81 11.56
CA LEU A 33 6.01 9.25 12.19
C LEU A 33 5.92 9.27 13.72
N ASP A 34 5.45 10.38 14.30
CA ASP A 34 5.27 10.51 15.75
C ASP A 34 4.24 9.52 16.29
N LEU A 35 3.17 9.25 15.53
CA LEU A 35 2.18 8.23 15.88
C LEU A 35 2.76 6.81 15.87
N LEU A 36 3.58 6.47 14.86
CA LEU A 36 4.25 5.17 14.76
C LEU A 36 5.26 4.97 15.90
N LYS A 37 6.09 5.99 16.17
CA LYS A 37 7.06 5.99 17.27
C LYS A 37 6.38 5.89 18.63
N LEU A 38 5.30 6.63 18.85
CA LEU A 38 4.50 6.53 20.07
C LEU A 38 3.95 5.11 20.28
N ALA A 39 3.47 4.46 19.22
CA ALA A 39 3.00 3.07 19.32
C ALA A 39 4.13 2.09 19.69
N ARG A 40 5.35 2.30 19.16
CA ARG A 40 6.53 1.52 19.59
C ARG A 40 6.82 1.72 21.07
N THR A 41 6.82 2.97 21.55
CA THR A 41 7.06 3.29 22.96
C THR A 41 6.01 2.62 23.87
N ILE A 42 4.72 2.69 23.52
CA ILE A 42 3.64 2.09 24.32
C ILE A 42 3.74 0.56 24.35
N SER A 43 4.06 -0.06 23.22
CA SER A 43 4.17 -1.52 23.10
C SER A 43 5.49 -2.09 23.62
N GLY A 44 6.51 -1.24 23.80
CA GLY A 44 7.86 -1.66 24.20
C GLY A 44 8.59 -2.43 23.10
N TYR A 45 8.28 -2.19 21.81
CA TYR A 45 8.81 -2.96 20.68
C TYR A 45 9.80 -2.14 19.83
N PRO A 46 11.12 -2.25 20.07
CA PRO A 46 12.14 -1.47 19.36
C PRO A 46 12.59 -2.10 18.04
N HIS A 47 12.17 -3.34 17.76
CA HIS A 47 12.63 -4.10 16.60
C HIS A 47 11.82 -3.78 15.35
N GLU A 48 12.34 -4.14 14.19
CA GLU A 48 11.60 -4.08 12.92
C GLU A 48 10.23 -4.80 13.03
N VAL A 49 9.19 -4.11 12.58
CA VAL A 49 7.82 -4.59 12.46
C VAL A 49 7.63 -5.09 11.04
N HIS A 50 7.42 -6.40 10.91
CA HIS A 50 7.27 -7.06 9.62
C HIS A 50 6.16 -8.10 9.70
N TYR A 51 5.34 -8.16 8.66
CA TYR A 51 4.27 -9.13 8.45
C TYR A 51 4.66 -10.57 8.78
N ILE A 52 5.84 -11.02 8.32
CA ILE A 52 6.26 -12.42 8.40
C ILE A 52 6.42 -12.86 9.86
N LYS A 53 6.77 -11.92 10.76
CA LYS A 53 6.95 -12.20 12.19
C LYS A 53 5.66 -12.59 12.90
N LEU A 54 4.48 -12.37 12.30
CA LEU A 54 3.19 -12.87 12.82
C LEU A 54 2.94 -14.33 12.42
N GLY A 55 3.76 -15.26 12.91
CA GLY A 55 3.57 -16.70 12.70
C GLY A 55 2.38 -17.29 13.48
N SER A 56 2.06 -18.56 13.21
CA SER A 56 0.93 -19.29 13.84
C SER A 56 1.04 -19.43 15.37
N ARG A 57 2.24 -19.32 15.93
CA ARG A 57 2.50 -19.43 17.38
C ARG A 57 2.34 -18.11 18.14
N ILE A 58 2.19 -16.98 17.44
CA ILE A 58 2.09 -15.66 18.06
C ILE A 58 0.69 -15.48 18.66
N LYS A 59 0.63 -15.06 19.93
CA LYS A 59 -0.62 -14.82 20.65
C LYS A 59 -1.01 -13.33 20.64
N PRO A 60 -2.30 -12.97 20.80
CA PRO A 60 -2.76 -11.57 20.76
C PRO A 60 -2.11 -10.63 21.79
N HIS A 61 -1.58 -11.18 22.87
CA HIS A 61 -0.90 -10.38 23.89
C HIS A 61 0.56 -10.13 23.57
N TYR A 62 1.16 -10.72 22.54
CA TYR A 62 2.58 -10.54 22.19
C TYR A 62 2.83 -9.13 21.63
N GLU A 63 3.98 -8.55 21.99
CA GLU A 63 4.35 -7.19 21.60
C GLU A 63 4.30 -7.03 20.07
N THR A 64 4.79 -8.03 19.32
CA THR A 64 4.68 -8.10 17.85
C THR A 64 3.23 -8.01 17.36
N ALA A 65 2.28 -8.73 17.99
CA ALA A 65 0.87 -8.66 17.60
C ALA A 65 0.27 -7.28 17.93
N ILE A 66 0.63 -6.72 19.09
CA ILE A 66 0.15 -5.42 19.55
C ILE A 66 0.64 -4.30 18.63
N ILE A 67 1.94 -4.25 18.33
CA ILE A 67 2.53 -3.20 17.50
C ILE A 67 2.01 -3.29 16.06
N THR A 68 1.90 -4.50 15.49
CA THR A 68 1.33 -4.64 14.14
C THR A 68 -0.14 -4.20 14.10
N GLN A 69 -0.92 -4.48 15.15
CA GLN A 69 -2.31 -4.02 15.22
C GLN A 69 -2.38 -2.50 15.33
N ALA A 70 -1.52 -1.90 16.16
CA ALA A 70 -1.45 -0.46 16.32
C ALA A 70 -1.08 0.23 15.00
N TRP A 71 -0.04 -0.24 14.33
CA TRP A 71 0.39 0.29 13.04
C TRP A 71 -0.63 0.08 11.94
N THR A 72 -1.30 -1.07 11.89
CA THR A 72 -2.41 -1.28 10.94
C THR A 72 -3.54 -0.28 11.21
N SER A 73 -3.89 -0.07 12.48
CA SER A 73 -4.91 0.92 12.87
C SER A 73 -4.49 2.35 12.50
N ILE A 74 -3.21 2.70 12.67
CA ILE A 74 -2.65 4.01 12.32
C ILE A 74 -2.66 4.20 10.80
N GLY A 75 -2.11 3.26 10.05
CA GLY A 75 -2.04 3.31 8.59
C GLY A 75 -3.42 3.46 7.96
N VAL A 76 -4.40 2.65 8.36
CA VAL A 76 -5.77 2.77 7.86
C VAL A 76 -6.42 4.09 8.27
N ALA A 77 -6.22 4.57 9.50
CA ALA A 77 -6.74 5.87 9.91
C ALA A 77 -6.15 7.03 9.10
N ALA A 78 -4.87 6.95 8.73
CA ALA A 78 -4.18 7.97 7.94
C ALA A 78 -4.74 8.12 6.51
N LEU A 79 -5.47 7.13 5.99
CA LEU A 79 -6.08 7.16 4.65
C LEU A 79 -7.34 8.04 4.55
N GLN A 80 -7.82 8.60 5.66
CA GLN A 80 -9.00 9.47 5.65
C GLN A 80 -8.71 10.78 4.91
N GLN A 81 -9.61 11.16 3.99
CA GLN A 81 -9.44 12.31 3.08
C GLN A 81 -10.35 13.49 3.38
N GLN A 82 -11.58 13.26 3.87
CA GLN A 82 -12.61 14.30 3.85
C GLN A 82 -13.25 14.63 5.20
N LYS A 83 -13.38 13.65 6.09
CA LYS A 83 -14.24 13.78 7.27
C LYS A 83 -13.57 13.15 8.48
N LEU A 84 -13.22 13.98 9.46
CA LEU A 84 -13.10 13.54 10.85
C LEU A 84 -14.53 13.53 11.39
N ARG A 85 -15.09 12.34 11.67
CA ARG A 85 -16.47 12.27 12.17
C ARG A 85 -16.57 13.05 13.48
N ARG A 86 -17.78 13.51 13.83
CA ARG A 86 -18.12 14.02 15.18
C ARG A 86 -17.73 13.01 16.29
N PHE A 87 -17.71 11.72 15.95
CA PHE A 87 -17.12 10.61 16.72
C PHE A 87 -16.20 9.79 15.81
N PRO A 88 -14.94 10.19 15.63
CA PRO A 88 -14.01 9.48 14.77
C PRO A 88 -13.63 8.14 15.42
N PRO A 89 -13.36 7.08 14.63
CA PRO A 89 -12.88 5.83 15.16
C PRO A 89 -11.61 6.08 15.97
N LYS A 90 -11.58 5.51 17.18
CA LYS A 90 -10.40 5.51 18.02
C LYS A 90 -9.34 4.64 17.37
N MET A 91 -8.20 5.23 17.06
CA MET A 91 -7.02 4.55 16.57
C MET A 91 -6.33 3.85 17.74
N PHE A 92 -6.07 2.55 17.59
CA PHE A 92 -5.34 1.78 18.59
C PHE A 92 -3.86 2.14 18.52
N LEU A 93 -3.28 2.56 19.66
CA LEU A 93 -1.87 2.91 19.78
C LEU A 93 -1.03 1.82 20.45
N GLY A 94 -1.65 0.74 20.90
CA GLY A 94 -0.98 -0.35 21.59
C GLY A 94 -1.46 -0.54 23.02
N ARG A 95 -0.78 -1.43 23.73
CA ARG A 95 -0.93 -1.65 25.17
C ARG A 95 0.41 -2.02 25.76
N SER A 96 0.71 -1.52 26.95
CA SER A 96 1.89 -1.98 27.67
C SER A 96 1.60 -3.33 28.31
N ARG A 97 2.57 -4.24 28.27
CA ARG A 97 2.53 -5.47 29.08
C ARG A 97 2.96 -5.24 30.52
N ARG A 98 3.76 -4.19 30.75
CA ARG A 98 4.43 -3.94 32.03
C ARG A 98 3.56 -3.15 32.99
N THR A 99 2.59 -2.39 32.48
CA THR A 99 1.64 -1.63 33.30
C THR A 99 0.26 -2.27 33.23
N LEU A 100 -0.50 -2.20 34.33
CA LEU A 100 -1.90 -2.61 34.38
C LEU A 100 -2.83 -1.66 33.59
N CYS A 101 -2.27 -0.67 32.90
CA CYS A 101 -3.02 0.24 32.06
C CYS A 101 -3.61 -0.53 30.88
N GLY A 102 -4.91 -0.37 30.66
CA GLY A 102 -5.62 -0.94 29.53
C GLY A 102 -5.10 -0.46 28.17
N PRO A 103 -5.71 -0.94 27.06
CA PRO A 103 -5.32 -0.52 25.72
C PRO A 103 -5.40 1.01 25.53
N THR A 104 -4.38 1.57 24.90
CA THR A 104 -4.30 2.99 24.58
C THR A 104 -4.93 3.26 23.22
N TYR A 105 -5.81 4.25 23.21
CA TYR A 105 -6.47 4.72 22.00
C TYR A 105 -6.32 6.23 21.86
N ARG A 106 -6.26 6.71 20.61
CA ARG A 106 -6.28 8.14 20.30
C ARG A 106 -7.28 8.42 19.19
N VAL A 107 -7.99 9.53 19.33
CA VAL A 107 -8.76 10.10 18.23
C VAL A 107 -7.81 10.88 17.33
N LEU A 108 -7.84 10.62 16.03
CA LEU A 108 -7.12 11.42 15.06
C LEU A 108 -7.80 12.80 14.96
N SER A 109 -7.08 13.86 15.34
CA SER A 109 -7.59 15.23 15.42
C SER A 109 -7.46 15.99 14.10
N GLU A 110 -6.66 15.49 13.16
CA GLU A 110 -6.40 16.11 11.85
C GLU A 110 -6.25 15.06 10.75
N LEU A 111 -6.61 15.39 9.52
CA LEU A 111 -6.50 14.46 8.40
C LEU A 111 -5.04 14.36 7.93
N VAL A 112 -4.42 13.18 8.07
CA VAL A 112 -3.07 12.92 7.52
C VAL A 112 -3.09 12.90 5.99
N ARG A 113 -4.21 12.42 5.40
CA ARG A 113 -4.43 12.34 3.95
C ARG A 113 -3.43 11.47 3.20
N CYS A 114 -2.86 10.46 3.85
CA CYS A 114 -2.10 9.42 3.15
C CYS A 114 -2.97 8.73 2.11
N LYS A 115 -2.34 8.16 1.10
CA LYS A 115 -3.03 7.32 0.11
C LYS A 115 -2.36 5.96 0.02
N PHE A 116 -3.12 4.94 -0.34
CA PHE A 116 -2.61 3.58 -0.43
C PHE A 116 -3.10 2.86 -1.68
N VAL A 117 -2.18 2.24 -2.41
CA VAL A 117 -2.49 1.48 -3.61
C VAL A 117 -2.00 0.07 -3.42
N VAL A 118 -2.87 -0.90 -3.65
CA VAL A 118 -2.50 -2.30 -3.83
C VAL A 118 -2.83 -2.69 -5.25
N PHE A 119 -1.81 -3.17 -5.97
CA PHE A 119 -1.94 -3.68 -7.32
C PHE A 119 -1.39 -5.11 -7.39
N ARG A 120 -2.24 -6.07 -7.71
CA ARG A 120 -1.86 -7.49 -7.85
C ARG A 120 -1.82 -7.90 -9.32
N GLU A 121 -0.68 -8.35 -9.82
CA GLU A 121 -0.66 -9.18 -11.03
C GLU A 121 -0.97 -10.63 -10.61
N ARG A 122 -2.12 -11.14 -11.08
CA ARG A 122 -2.73 -12.37 -10.57
C ARG A 122 -1.88 -13.60 -10.85
N ASP A 123 -1.25 -13.66 -12.01
CA ASP A 123 -0.60 -14.86 -12.52
C ASP A 123 0.91 -14.92 -12.17
N ASN A 124 1.35 -14.06 -11.24
CA ASN A 124 2.73 -13.93 -10.77
C ASN A 124 3.74 -13.82 -11.94
N HIS A 125 3.44 -12.94 -12.90
CA HIS A 125 4.11 -12.68 -14.17
C HIS A 125 4.30 -13.88 -15.10
N LYS A 126 3.66 -15.03 -14.83
CA LYS A 126 3.83 -16.25 -15.65
C LYS A 126 3.31 -16.09 -17.08
N LYS A 127 2.37 -15.18 -17.31
CA LYS A 127 1.75 -14.92 -18.61
C LYS A 127 2.22 -13.62 -19.27
N MET A 128 3.27 -12.98 -18.74
CA MET A 128 3.80 -11.75 -19.34
C MET A 128 4.35 -11.98 -20.74
N TYR A 129 4.53 -10.90 -21.50
CA TYR A 129 5.00 -10.96 -22.89
C TYR A 129 6.32 -11.74 -23.03
N SER A 130 6.40 -12.51 -24.12
CA SER A 130 7.60 -13.27 -24.47
C SER A 130 8.83 -12.37 -24.55
N GLY A 131 9.98 -12.86 -24.06
CA GLY A 131 11.26 -12.14 -24.08
C GLY A 131 11.47 -11.13 -22.96
N MET A 132 10.46 -10.86 -22.11
CA MET A 132 10.67 -10.04 -20.92
C MET A 132 11.41 -10.80 -19.83
N THR A 133 12.44 -10.19 -19.25
CA THR A 133 13.05 -10.71 -18.03
C THR A 133 12.10 -10.53 -16.85
N ARG A 134 12.29 -11.31 -15.79
CA ARG A 134 11.48 -11.19 -14.57
C ARG A 134 11.49 -9.76 -14.01
N LEU A 135 12.66 -9.12 -13.94
CA LEU A 135 12.79 -7.74 -13.48
C LEU A 135 12.03 -6.76 -14.39
N GLN A 136 12.05 -6.96 -15.72
CA GLN A 136 11.27 -6.11 -16.63
C GLN A 136 9.75 -6.28 -16.42
N CYS A 137 9.28 -7.48 -16.07
CA CYS A 137 7.90 -7.71 -15.69
C CYS A 137 7.54 -6.92 -14.43
N ILE A 138 8.40 -6.99 -13.41
CA ILE A 138 8.24 -6.27 -12.14
C ILE A 138 8.22 -4.75 -12.36
N GLU A 139 9.15 -4.20 -13.13
CA GLU A 139 9.21 -2.77 -13.48
C GLU A 139 7.94 -2.32 -14.24
N THR A 140 7.43 -3.18 -15.11
CA THR A 140 6.21 -2.91 -15.89
C THR A 140 4.99 -2.86 -14.98
N THR A 141 4.80 -3.87 -14.12
CA THR A 141 3.66 -3.91 -13.20
C THR A 141 3.76 -2.87 -12.09
N PHE A 142 4.99 -2.52 -11.66
CA PHE A 142 5.24 -1.38 -10.78
C PHE A 142 4.71 -0.08 -11.41
N ARG A 143 5.09 0.20 -12.66
CA ARG A 143 4.63 1.41 -13.37
C ARG A 143 3.13 1.42 -13.56
N MET A 144 2.52 0.27 -13.89
CA MET A 144 1.07 0.14 -14.02
C MET A 144 0.35 0.45 -12.71
N GLY A 145 0.78 -0.14 -11.59
CA GLY A 145 0.20 0.08 -10.28
C GLY A 145 0.32 1.53 -9.82
N LEU A 146 1.52 2.10 -9.90
CA LEU A 146 1.80 3.50 -9.53
C LEU A 146 0.97 4.47 -10.39
N LYS A 147 1.02 4.33 -11.72
CA LYS A 147 0.29 5.20 -12.65
C LYS A 147 -1.22 5.10 -12.45
N GLY A 148 -1.75 3.88 -12.38
CA GLY A 148 -3.18 3.64 -12.18
C GLY A 148 -3.67 4.23 -10.87
N GLY A 149 -2.93 4.04 -9.78
CA GLY A 149 -3.23 4.60 -8.47
C GLY A 149 -3.23 6.12 -8.47
N VAL A 150 -2.18 6.75 -9.01
CA VAL A 150 -2.10 8.22 -9.08
C VAL A 150 -3.22 8.79 -9.96
N HIS A 151 -3.54 8.16 -11.09
CA HIS A 151 -4.63 8.62 -11.95
C HIS A 151 -6.01 8.47 -11.31
N LEU A 152 -6.22 7.49 -10.43
CA LEU A 152 -7.50 7.30 -9.75
C LEU A 152 -7.67 8.20 -8.52
N LEU A 153 -6.62 8.32 -7.70
CA LEU A 153 -6.69 8.94 -6.37
C LEU A 153 -6.48 10.46 -6.37
N PHE A 154 -6.15 11.03 -7.52
CA PHE A 154 -5.97 12.47 -7.72
C PHE A 154 -6.77 12.94 -8.95
N ASP A 155 -6.94 14.25 -9.11
CA ASP A 155 -7.67 14.87 -10.23
C ASP A 155 -7.25 16.34 -10.41
N GLU A 156 -7.88 17.03 -11.34
CA GLU A 156 -7.67 18.46 -11.60
C GLU A 156 -8.03 19.37 -10.40
N GLN A 157 -8.95 18.94 -9.52
CA GLN A 157 -9.29 19.71 -8.32
C GLN A 157 -8.29 19.48 -7.17
N SER A 158 -7.60 18.34 -7.18
CA SER A 158 -6.61 17.91 -6.20
C SER A 158 -5.36 17.38 -6.92
N PRO A 159 -4.62 18.26 -7.62
CA PRO A 159 -3.42 17.87 -8.35
C PRO A 159 -2.30 17.42 -7.40
N VAL A 160 -1.35 16.65 -7.93
CA VAL A 160 -0.27 16.03 -7.15
C VAL A 160 1.11 16.31 -7.73
N ILE A 161 2.06 16.49 -6.81
CA ILE A 161 3.49 16.43 -7.11
C ILE A 161 4.05 15.16 -6.46
N ILE A 162 4.58 14.25 -7.26
CA ILE A 162 5.31 13.08 -6.76
C ILE A 162 6.72 13.54 -6.31
N GLY A 163 7.06 13.23 -5.07
CA GLY A 163 8.36 13.45 -4.45
C GLY A 163 9.30 12.28 -4.69
N ASP A 164 10.04 11.86 -3.67
CA ASP A 164 10.92 10.70 -3.79
C ASP A 164 10.13 9.39 -3.70
N VAL A 165 10.60 8.36 -4.42
CA VAL A 165 10.01 7.03 -4.44
C VAL A 165 10.99 6.05 -3.80
N PHE A 166 10.66 5.54 -2.63
CA PHE A 166 11.45 4.60 -1.85
C PHE A 166 11.04 3.18 -2.18
N ILE A 167 12.01 2.33 -2.52
CA ILE A 167 11.80 0.91 -2.83
C ILE A 167 12.51 0.04 -1.80
N ASP A 168 11.78 -0.91 -1.21
CA ASP A 168 12.39 -1.96 -0.40
C ASP A 168 13.00 -3.05 -1.30
N GLY A 169 14.03 -3.72 -0.82
CA GLY A 169 14.55 -4.95 -1.43
C GLY A 169 15.37 -4.79 -2.71
N ASP A 170 15.89 -3.60 -3.06
CA ASP A 170 16.67 -3.41 -4.30
C ASP A 170 17.93 -4.29 -4.37
N GLU A 171 18.50 -4.66 -3.22
CA GLU A 171 19.60 -5.62 -3.12
C GLU A 171 19.24 -7.02 -3.62
N GLN A 172 17.98 -7.44 -3.44
CA GLN A 172 17.52 -8.71 -4.01
C GLN A 172 17.60 -8.65 -5.54
N TYR A 173 17.26 -7.52 -6.17
CA TYR A 173 17.34 -7.40 -7.62
C TYR A 173 18.78 -7.41 -8.12
N LEU A 174 19.68 -6.74 -7.39
CA LEU A 174 21.11 -6.80 -7.71
C LEU A 174 21.64 -8.24 -7.64
N GLY A 175 21.28 -9.00 -6.59
CA GLY A 175 21.70 -10.40 -6.44
C GLY A 175 21.07 -11.37 -7.44
N GLU A 176 19.77 -11.21 -7.72
CA GLU A 176 18.99 -12.14 -8.56
C GLU A 176 19.14 -11.84 -10.07
N PHE A 177 19.26 -10.56 -10.43
CA PHE A 177 19.23 -10.09 -11.82
C PHE A 177 20.49 -9.35 -12.26
N GLY A 178 21.47 -9.14 -11.36
CA GLY A 178 22.71 -8.44 -11.67
C GLY A 178 22.57 -6.93 -11.86
N ARG A 179 21.38 -6.36 -11.58
CA ARG A 179 21.12 -4.92 -11.67
C ARG A 179 19.98 -4.48 -10.75
N THR A 180 19.95 -3.19 -10.44
CA THR A 180 18.88 -2.54 -9.69
C THR A 180 17.69 -2.16 -10.59
N PHE A 181 16.63 -1.63 -9.98
CA PHE A 181 15.46 -1.12 -10.67
C PHE A 181 15.79 0.06 -11.62
N ASP A 182 15.31 0.01 -12.86
CA ASP A 182 15.59 1.05 -13.85
C ASP A 182 14.61 2.23 -13.71
N ILE A 183 15.14 3.39 -13.31
CA ILE A 183 14.38 4.65 -13.21
C ILE A 183 13.75 5.07 -14.54
N ASN A 184 14.39 4.77 -15.68
CA ASN A 184 13.87 5.14 -16.99
C ASN A 184 12.64 4.32 -17.36
N ARG A 185 12.66 3.02 -17.05
CA ARG A 185 11.53 2.11 -17.27
C ARG A 185 10.36 2.39 -16.34
N THR A 186 10.59 3.08 -15.23
CA THR A 186 9.57 3.34 -14.22
C THR A 186 9.14 4.79 -14.22
N LEU A 187 9.90 5.67 -13.56
CA LEU A 187 9.53 7.05 -13.30
C LEU A 187 9.61 7.94 -14.54
N VAL A 188 10.68 7.86 -15.36
CA VAL A 188 10.80 8.69 -16.57
C VAL A 188 9.74 8.34 -17.60
N LYS A 189 9.48 7.04 -17.80
CA LYS A 189 8.40 6.60 -18.69
C LYS A 189 7.02 7.00 -18.13
N PHE A 190 6.80 6.90 -16.82
CA PHE A 190 5.56 7.41 -16.22
C PHE A 190 5.43 8.93 -16.42
N ASP A 191 6.49 9.72 -16.27
CA ASP A 191 6.45 11.17 -16.46
C ASP A 191 5.95 11.58 -17.85
N ARG A 192 6.24 10.78 -18.88
CA ARG A 192 5.74 10.98 -20.25
C ARG A 192 4.28 10.55 -20.46
N GLU A 193 3.80 9.59 -19.65
CA GLU A 193 2.47 8.98 -19.77
C GLU A 193 1.43 9.55 -18.78
N LYS A 194 1.86 10.47 -17.91
CA LYS A 194 1.04 11.00 -16.82
C LYS A 194 -0.05 11.97 -17.32
N ARG A 195 -1.14 12.07 -16.56
CA ARG A 195 -2.17 13.09 -16.78
C ARG A 195 -1.69 14.49 -16.37
N PRO A 196 -2.33 15.59 -16.87
CA PRO A 196 -1.89 16.97 -16.59
C PRO A 196 -1.83 17.34 -15.10
N TYR A 197 -2.77 16.85 -14.29
CA TYR A 197 -2.79 17.07 -12.83
C TYR A 197 -1.71 16.32 -12.04
N VAL A 198 -0.88 15.52 -12.72
CA VAL A 198 0.25 14.80 -12.13
C VAL A 198 1.52 15.49 -12.57
N SER A 199 2.41 15.70 -11.61
CA SER A 199 3.75 16.21 -11.87
C SER A 199 4.77 15.54 -10.97
N PHE A 200 6.03 15.66 -11.31
CA PHE A 200 7.15 15.17 -10.52
C PHE A 200 7.93 16.36 -9.96
N SER A 201 8.47 16.21 -8.76
CA SER A 201 9.45 17.15 -8.23
C SER A 201 10.67 17.15 -9.14
N LYS A 202 11.32 18.31 -9.33
CA LYS A 202 12.49 18.46 -10.23
C LYS A 202 13.61 17.46 -9.96
N GLN A 203 13.69 16.92 -8.76
CA GLN A 203 14.70 15.98 -8.29
C GLN A 203 14.07 14.68 -7.77
N THR A 204 12.93 14.25 -8.32
CA THR A 204 12.33 12.96 -7.96
C THR A 204 13.34 11.84 -8.21
N ARG A 205 13.64 11.05 -7.18
CA ARG A 205 14.53 9.89 -7.28
C ARG A 205 13.78 8.60 -7.00
N LEU A 206 14.32 7.51 -7.52
CA LEU A 206 14.03 6.16 -7.07
C LEU A 206 15.14 5.78 -6.08
N ILE A 207 14.78 5.61 -4.81
CA ILE A 207 15.73 5.48 -3.69
C ILE A 207 15.61 4.08 -3.08
N PRO A 208 16.64 3.24 -3.21
CA PRO A 208 16.76 2.01 -2.42
C PRO A 208 16.81 2.32 -0.93
N GLN A 209 15.89 1.76 -0.16
CA GLN A 209 15.79 1.97 1.28
C GLN A 209 15.53 0.62 1.96
N ARG A 210 16.34 0.28 2.96
CA ARG A 210 16.10 -0.92 3.78
C ARG A 210 14.98 -0.64 4.77
N SER A 211 14.09 -1.62 4.97
CA SER A 211 13.02 -1.56 5.96
C SER A 211 13.50 -1.83 7.39
N ASP A 212 14.58 -2.60 7.60
CA ASP A 212 15.16 -2.84 8.93
C ASP A 212 16.07 -1.67 9.37
N PRO A 213 15.69 -0.87 10.39
CA PRO A 213 16.48 0.27 10.86
C PRO A 213 17.86 -0.12 11.41
N ALA A 214 18.05 -1.38 11.82
CA ALA A 214 19.34 -1.87 12.31
C ALA A 214 20.34 -2.15 11.17
N ARG A 215 19.88 -2.13 9.92
CA ARG A 215 20.68 -2.48 8.73
C ARG A 215 20.77 -1.33 7.73
N ILE A 216 20.29 -0.14 8.04
CA ILE A 216 20.34 0.98 7.08
C ILE A 216 21.78 1.44 6.84
N GLU A 217 22.05 1.86 5.61
CA GLU A 217 23.31 2.47 5.20
C GLU A 217 23.36 3.95 5.60
N ALA A 218 24.54 4.58 5.59
CA ALA A 218 24.72 5.97 6.06
C ALA A 218 23.91 7.02 5.28
N TYR A 219 23.51 6.74 4.04
CA TYR A 219 22.68 7.61 3.20
C TYR A 219 21.18 7.35 3.33
N GLN A 220 20.80 6.32 4.09
CA GLN A 220 19.42 5.89 4.31
C GLN A 220 18.88 6.44 5.63
N SER A 221 17.56 6.43 5.77
CA SER A 221 16.86 7.06 6.88
C SER A 221 16.04 6.05 7.67
N ALA A 222 16.22 6.03 9.00
CA ALA A 222 15.42 5.20 9.89
C ALA A 222 13.94 5.58 9.80
N ASP A 223 13.62 6.86 9.60
CA ASP A 223 12.24 7.34 9.48
C ASP A 223 11.58 6.82 8.19
N ASP A 224 12.33 6.74 7.09
CA ASP A 224 11.85 6.14 5.83
C ASP A 224 11.63 4.62 5.97
N SER A 225 12.45 3.97 6.80
CA SER A 225 12.30 2.55 7.12
C SER A 225 10.98 2.26 7.85
N GLU A 226 10.52 3.17 8.72
CA GLU A 226 9.23 3.05 9.42
C GLU A 226 8.05 3.06 8.42
N PHE A 227 8.12 3.88 7.37
CA PHE A 227 7.07 3.94 6.34
C PHE A 227 7.08 2.74 5.40
N LEU A 228 8.26 2.19 5.07
CA LEU A 228 8.35 0.91 4.35
C LEU A 228 7.74 -0.24 5.16
N GLN A 229 8.08 -0.35 6.44
CA GLN A 229 7.49 -1.35 7.34
C GLN A 229 5.96 -1.17 7.45
N LEU A 230 5.46 0.08 7.47
CA LEU A 230 4.03 0.34 7.44
C LEU A 230 3.40 -0.13 6.12
N CYS A 231 4.08 0.08 4.98
CA CYS A 231 3.64 -0.40 3.68
C CYS A 231 3.53 -1.95 3.65
N ASP A 232 4.55 -2.68 4.12
CA ASP A 232 4.56 -4.15 4.27
C ASP A 232 3.37 -4.66 5.10
N ILE A 233 3.09 -4.02 6.22
CA ILE A 233 1.98 -4.40 7.10
C ILE A 233 0.63 -4.20 6.38
N LEU A 234 0.45 -3.08 5.68
CA LEU A 234 -0.79 -2.77 4.98
C LEU A 234 -1.02 -3.70 3.77
N ILE A 235 0.00 -3.92 2.93
CA ILE A 235 -0.11 -4.84 1.77
C ILE A 235 -0.38 -6.27 2.25
N GLY A 236 0.32 -6.71 3.29
CA GLY A 236 0.07 -8.02 3.88
C GLY A 236 -1.30 -8.12 4.56
N GLY A 237 -1.78 -7.02 5.15
CA GLY A 237 -3.14 -6.84 5.65
C GLY A 237 -4.20 -7.15 4.60
N VAL A 238 -4.13 -6.44 3.48
CA VAL A 238 -5.04 -6.61 2.33
C VAL A 238 -4.91 -8.02 1.74
N ARG A 239 -3.69 -8.50 1.48
CA ARG A 239 -3.45 -9.84 0.92
C ARG A 239 -4.12 -10.93 1.74
N PHE A 240 -3.93 -10.90 3.06
CA PHE A 240 -4.47 -11.91 3.96
C PHE A 240 -6.00 -12.03 3.87
N HIS A 241 -6.70 -10.88 3.86
CA HIS A 241 -8.16 -10.86 3.76
C HIS A 241 -8.70 -11.09 2.34
N SER A 242 -7.89 -10.86 1.32
CA SER A 242 -8.25 -11.10 -0.08
C SER A 242 -8.10 -12.56 -0.51
N GLN A 243 -7.12 -13.30 0.02
CA GLN A 243 -6.85 -14.66 -0.43
C GLN A 243 -7.36 -15.76 0.50
N ASN A 244 -6.92 -15.77 1.76
CA ASN A 244 -7.17 -16.91 2.67
C ASN A 244 -7.30 -16.43 4.13
N PRO A 245 -8.38 -15.71 4.48
CA PRO A 245 -8.59 -15.24 5.83
C PRO A 245 -8.93 -16.42 6.76
N ASN A 246 -7.96 -16.85 7.55
CA ASN A 246 -8.20 -17.79 8.63
C ASN A 246 -8.60 -17.03 9.91
N ARG A 247 -9.88 -17.11 10.29
CA ARG A 247 -10.46 -16.45 11.48
C ARG A 247 -9.80 -16.85 12.81
N SER A 248 -9.23 -18.07 12.90
CA SER A 248 -8.54 -18.52 14.11
C SER A 248 -7.08 -18.04 14.20
N HIS A 249 -6.55 -17.48 13.12
CA HIS A 249 -5.17 -16.99 13.08
C HIS A 249 -5.09 -15.55 13.62
N ILE A 250 -4.06 -15.23 14.42
CA ILE A 250 -3.84 -13.88 14.99
C ILE A 250 -3.82 -12.75 13.94
N ARG A 251 -3.34 -13.10 12.74
CA ARG A 251 -3.33 -12.23 11.56
C ARG A 251 -4.72 -11.67 11.25
N TYR A 252 -5.80 -12.42 11.48
CA TYR A 252 -7.16 -11.97 11.20
C TYR A 252 -7.55 -10.76 12.05
N SER A 253 -7.39 -10.84 13.38
CA SER A 253 -7.79 -9.74 14.26
C SER A 253 -6.87 -8.54 14.15
N VAL A 254 -5.56 -8.76 14.00
CA VAL A 254 -4.56 -7.70 13.86
C VAL A 254 -4.80 -6.87 12.59
N ARG A 255 -5.37 -7.48 11.54
CA ARG A 255 -5.52 -6.88 10.21
C ARG A 255 -6.94 -6.50 9.86
N LEU A 256 -7.86 -6.62 10.82
CA LEU A 256 -9.27 -6.28 10.62
C LEU A 256 -9.48 -4.88 10.00
N PRO A 257 -8.68 -3.84 10.31
CA PRO A 257 -8.83 -2.54 9.64
C PRO A 257 -8.60 -2.61 8.12
N CYS A 258 -7.72 -3.48 7.61
CA CYS A 258 -7.51 -3.66 6.17
C CYS A 258 -8.69 -4.36 5.48
N ARG A 259 -9.45 -5.20 6.21
CA ARG A 259 -10.69 -5.79 5.70
C ARG A 259 -11.76 -4.73 5.43
N GLU A 260 -11.81 -3.68 6.26
CA GLU A 260 -12.73 -2.56 6.03
C GLU A 260 -12.44 -1.86 4.68
N LEU A 261 -11.16 -1.75 4.29
CA LEU A 261 -10.79 -1.19 2.98
C LEU A 261 -11.31 -2.05 1.82
N LEU A 262 -11.15 -3.38 1.90
CA LEU A 262 -11.71 -4.30 0.91
C LEU A 262 -13.24 -4.17 0.81
N SER A 263 -13.91 -4.03 1.95
CA SER A 263 -15.37 -3.86 1.99
C SER A 263 -15.79 -2.55 1.30
N HIS A 264 -15.06 -1.45 1.54
CA HIS A 264 -15.30 -0.17 0.90
C HIS A 264 -14.97 -0.17 -0.61
N GLU A 265 -13.94 -0.89 -1.05
CA GLU A 265 -13.61 -1.03 -2.49
C GLU A 265 -14.77 -1.68 -3.27
N GLN A 266 -15.51 -2.59 -2.63
CA GLN A 266 -16.66 -3.27 -3.23
C GLN A 266 -17.96 -2.42 -3.20
N GLU A 267 -17.96 -1.27 -2.53
CA GLU A 267 -19.11 -0.38 -2.57
C GLU A 267 -19.31 0.25 -3.96
N ASN A 268 -20.56 0.60 -4.27
CA ASN A 268 -20.82 1.40 -5.47
C ASN A 268 -20.21 2.80 -5.33
N LEU A 269 -19.93 3.44 -6.48
CA LEU A 269 -19.21 4.70 -6.53
C LEU A 269 -19.89 5.82 -5.73
N ALA A 270 -21.23 5.89 -5.76
CA ALA A 270 -21.99 6.92 -5.05
C ALA A 270 -21.82 6.81 -3.52
N ARG A 271 -21.80 5.60 -2.98
CA ARG A 271 -21.52 5.36 -1.54
C ARG A 271 -20.07 5.67 -1.20
N MET A 272 -19.13 5.19 -2.02
CA MET A 272 -17.70 5.45 -1.80
C MET A 272 -17.36 6.95 -1.84
N GLN A 273 -18.02 7.73 -2.70
CA GLN A 273 -17.91 9.21 -2.73
C GLN A 273 -18.31 9.89 -1.41
N GLN A 274 -19.21 9.28 -0.63
CA GLN A 274 -19.61 9.80 0.67
C GLN A 274 -18.71 9.30 1.81
N SER A 275 -17.90 8.27 1.55
CA SER A 275 -16.96 7.69 2.51
C SER A 275 -15.85 8.66 2.86
N ARG A 276 -15.39 8.59 4.12
CA ARG A 276 -14.19 9.32 4.58
C ARG A 276 -12.93 8.93 3.80
N PHE A 277 -12.95 7.75 3.17
CA PHE A 277 -11.84 7.20 2.39
C PHE A 277 -11.95 7.47 0.89
N TYR A 278 -12.91 8.29 0.42
CA TYR A 278 -12.99 8.61 -1.01
C TYR A 278 -11.65 9.16 -1.50
N LYS A 279 -11.06 8.52 -2.51
CA LYS A 279 -9.70 8.81 -3.04
C LYS A 279 -8.55 8.60 -2.05
N GLY A 280 -8.79 7.87 -0.95
CA GLY A 280 -7.77 7.49 0.02
C GLY A 280 -7.05 6.19 -0.34
N PHE A 281 -7.65 5.32 -1.16
CA PHE A 281 -7.01 4.08 -1.56
C PHE A 281 -7.56 3.50 -2.87
N MET A 282 -6.79 2.58 -3.46
CA MET A 282 -7.17 1.72 -4.59
C MET A 282 -6.72 0.29 -4.33
N LEU A 283 -7.63 -0.69 -4.40
CA LEU A 283 -7.29 -2.11 -4.32
C LEU A 283 -7.68 -2.82 -5.63
N SER A 284 -6.71 -3.18 -6.46
CA SER A 284 -6.96 -3.76 -7.78
C SER A 284 -6.09 -4.97 -8.09
N GLU A 285 -6.60 -5.81 -8.99
CA GLU A 285 -5.85 -6.89 -9.61
C GLU A 285 -5.92 -6.80 -11.13
N ALA A 286 -4.93 -7.39 -11.79
CA ALA A 286 -4.83 -7.46 -13.23
C ALA A 286 -4.29 -8.82 -13.67
N TRP A 287 -4.62 -9.20 -14.90
CA TRP A 287 -4.06 -10.37 -15.56
C TRP A 287 -3.98 -10.11 -17.06
N LEU A 288 -3.03 -10.78 -17.70
CA LEU A 288 -2.93 -10.81 -19.15
C LEU A 288 -3.66 -12.06 -19.68
N ASP A 289 -4.58 -11.86 -20.61
CA ASP A 289 -5.25 -12.93 -21.33
C ASP A 289 -5.32 -12.57 -22.81
N ALA A 290 -4.98 -13.51 -23.70
CA ALA A 290 -4.91 -13.26 -25.15
C ALA A 290 -4.18 -11.95 -25.57
N ASN A 291 -3.07 -11.60 -24.89
CA ASN A 291 -2.31 -10.34 -25.05
C ASN A 291 -3.06 -9.05 -24.66
N GLU A 292 -4.19 -9.14 -23.99
CA GLU A 292 -4.94 -8.01 -23.47
C GLU A 292 -4.87 -7.96 -21.94
N TRP A 293 -4.69 -6.75 -21.42
CA TRP A 293 -4.70 -6.51 -19.98
C TRP A 293 -6.12 -6.34 -19.47
N HIS A 294 -6.51 -7.18 -18.53
CA HIS A 294 -7.76 -7.06 -17.80
C HIS A 294 -7.49 -6.54 -16.39
N PHE A 295 -8.45 -5.77 -15.86
CA PHE A 295 -8.36 -5.17 -14.54
C PHE A 295 -9.66 -5.39 -13.78
N ALA A 296 -9.56 -5.67 -12.48
CA ALA A 296 -10.69 -5.82 -11.59
C ALA A 296 -10.38 -5.24 -10.20
N ARG A 297 -11.44 -4.96 -9.42
CA ARG A 297 -11.29 -4.61 -8.00
C ARG A 297 -10.93 -5.86 -7.20
N LEU A 298 -10.01 -5.73 -6.25
CA LEU A 298 -9.69 -6.81 -5.32
C LEU A 298 -10.89 -7.13 -4.44
N ARG A 299 -11.24 -8.41 -4.34
CA ARG A 299 -12.34 -8.91 -3.52
C ARG A 299 -11.81 -9.50 -2.20
N SER A 300 -12.67 -9.53 -1.18
CA SER A 300 -12.42 -10.38 -0.02
C SER A 300 -12.71 -11.84 -0.38
N ALA A 301 -11.89 -12.77 0.12
CA ALA A 301 -12.14 -14.20 -0.05
C ALA A 301 -13.45 -14.64 0.61
N GLU A 302 -13.90 -13.96 1.68
CA GLU A 302 -15.17 -14.28 2.35
C GLU A 302 -16.38 -13.98 1.43
N ASP A 303 -16.29 -12.96 0.56
CA ASP A 303 -17.36 -12.57 -0.38
C ASP A 303 -17.36 -13.41 -1.67
N GLY A 304 -16.20 -13.98 -2.04
CA GLY A 304 -16.05 -14.86 -3.21
C GLY A 304 -16.84 -16.17 -3.13
N ASN A 305 -17.26 -16.58 -1.93
CA ASN A 305 -18.14 -17.74 -1.73
C ASN A 305 -19.63 -17.45 -1.97
N MET A 306 -20.02 -16.21 -2.29
CA MET A 306 -21.42 -15.81 -2.42
C MET A 306 -21.87 -15.44 -3.85
N LEU A 307 -21.00 -15.19 -4.83
CA LEU A 307 -21.42 -14.75 -6.17
C LEU A 307 -20.51 -15.25 -7.32
N LYS A 308 -21.15 -15.79 -8.37
CA LYS A 308 -20.51 -16.28 -9.61
C LYS A 308 -19.78 -15.16 -10.40
N PRO A 309 -18.80 -15.49 -11.27
CA PRO A 309 -17.82 -14.54 -11.81
C PRO A 309 -18.31 -13.51 -12.84
N GLU A 310 -19.60 -13.45 -13.19
CA GLU A 310 -20.04 -12.82 -14.45
C GLU A 310 -20.41 -11.33 -14.39
N GLN A 311 -20.25 -10.64 -13.25
CA GLN A 311 -20.81 -9.27 -13.10
C GLN A 311 -19.81 -8.13 -12.83
N SER A 312 -18.52 -8.26 -13.16
CA SER A 312 -17.62 -7.09 -13.04
C SER A 312 -16.56 -6.98 -14.14
N CYS A 313 -16.99 -6.88 -15.39
CA CYS A 313 -16.16 -6.30 -16.44
C CYS A 313 -16.55 -4.82 -16.62
N PHE A 314 -15.69 -3.90 -16.17
CA PHE A 314 -15.75 -2.52 -16.66
C PHE A 314 -14.76 -2.40 -17.81
N SER A 315 -15.29 -2.26 -19.03
CA SER A 315 -14.51 -1.76 -20.17
C SER A 315 -14.22 -0.28 -19.91
N LEU A 316 -12.96 0.08 -19.67
CA LEU A 316 -12.55 1.46 -19.86
C LEU A 316 -12.66 1.76 -21.37
N ALA A 317 -13.32 2.87 -21.68
CA ALA A 317 -13.69 3.28 -23.02
C ALA A 317 -12.51 3.16 -24.01
N ARG A 318 -12.81 2.60 -25.18
CA ARG A 318 -11.94 2.60 -26.37
C ARG A 318 -11.52 4.04 -26.65
N SER A 319 -10.24 4.35 -26.52
CA SER A 319 -9.61 5.38 -27.33
C SER A 319 -9.16 4.70 -28.62
N GLU A 320 -9.88 4.97 -29.70
CA GLU A 320 -9.46 4.62 -31.05
C GLU A 320 -8.17 5.37 -31.37
N GLU A 321 -7.04 4.68 -31.35
CA GLU A 321 -5.92 4.86 -32.29
C GLU A 321 -4.93 3.70 -32.10
N PRO A 322 -4.53 3.00 -33.18
CA PRO A 322 -3.63 1.86 -33.08
C PRO A 322 -2.19 2.35 -32.87
N ALA A 323 -1.63 2.08 -31.69
CA ALA A 323 -0.20 2.11 -31.50
C ALA A 323 0.42 0.89 -32.22
N HIS A 324 1.01 1.13 -33.39
CA HIS A 324 1.99 0.21 -33.95
C HIS A 324 3.17 0.11 -32.98
N PHE A 325 3.55 -1.13 -32.65
CA PHE A 325 4.73 -1.47 -31.86
C PHE A 325 6.03 -1.12 -32.57
#